data_AF-A0A0N8PSG9-F1
#
_entry.id   AF-A0A0N8PSG9-F1
#
_cell.length_a   1.000
_cell.length_b   1.000
_cell.length_c   1.000
_cell.angle_alpha   90.00
_cell.angle_beta   90.00
_cell.angle_gamma   90.00
#
_symmetry.space_group_name_H-M   'P 1'
#
loop_
_entity.id
_entity.type
_entity.pdbx_description
1 polymer ?
#
loop_
_entity_poly.entity_id
_entity_poly.type
_entity_poly.pdbx_seq_one_letter_code
_entity_poly.pdbx_strand_id
1 'polypeptide(L)' 'MWLVFGARLPEGAPASGSALSRSDLLVRLGALTDDTRLRVLALLAQHDELCAQDIMTMLDLTQSATSRHLRQLSATGYI' A
#
# COMPACT_ATOMS: atom_id res chain seq x y z
N MET A 1 27.19 23.05 1.05
CA MET A 1 26.56 22.88 -0.27
C MET A 1 25.23 22.17 -0.05
N TRP A 2 24.09 22.84 -0.27
CA TRP A 2 22.77 22.24 -0.07
C TRP A 2 22.27 21.65 -1.39
N LEU A 3 22.03 20.34 -1.42
CA LEU A 3 21.36 19.66 -2.53
C LEU A 3 19.84 19.73 -2.27
N VAL A 4 19.13 20.51 -3.07
CA VAL A 4 17.67 20.52 -3.07
C VAL A 4 17.20 19.44 -4.05
N PHE A 5 16.69 18.32 -3.52
CA PHE A 5 15.94 17.36 -4.32
C PHE A 5 14.56 17.94 -4.62
N GLY A 6 14.48 18.78 -5.66
CA GLY A 6 13.20 19.13 -6.24
C GLY A 6 12.60 17.87 -6.88
N ALA A 7 11.50 17.35 -6.32
CA ALA A 7 10.77 16.27 -6.97
C ALA A 7 10.33 16.78 -8.36
N ARG A 8 10.81 16.13 -9.43
CA ARG A 8 10.35 16.48 -10.78
C ARG A 8 8.85 16.18 -10.84
N LEU A 9 8.06 17.19 -11.17
CA LEU A 9 6.64 16.99 -11.48
C LEU A 9 6.58 16.22 -12.82
N PRO A 10 5.89 15.07 -12.91
CA PRO A 10 5.78 14.35 -14.18
C PRO A 10 5.02 15.19 -15.21
N GLU A 11 5.46 15.14 -16.47
CA GLU A 11 4.80 15.87 -17.57
C GLU A 11 3.34 15.43 -17.68
N GLY A 12 2.41 16.40 -17.62
CA GLY A 12 0.97 16.14 -17.67
C GLY A 12 0.30 15.86 -16.31
N ALA A 13 1.02 15.95 -15.18
CA ALA A 13 0.40 15.88 -13.87
C ALA A 13 -0.62 17.03 -13.70
N PRO A 14 -1.90 16.74 -13.40
CA PRO A 14 -2.86 17.80 -13.13
C PRO A 14 -2.36 18.66 -11.97
N ALA A 15 -2.38 19.99 -12.14
CA ALA A 15 -1.93 20.96 -11.16
C ALA A 15 -2.69 20.92 -9.81
N SER A 16 -3.74 20.08 -9.75
CA SER A 16 -4.52 19.78 -8.55
C SER A 16 -4.80 18.28 -8.46
N GLY A 17 -3.77 17.44 -8.55
CA GLY A 17 -3.87 16.09 -7.98
C GLY A 17 -4.26 16.25 -6.51
N SER A 18 -5.38 15.66 -6.08
CA SER A 18 -5.93 15.82 -4.73
C SER A 18 -4.80 15.86 -3.71
N ALA A 19 -4.51 17.03 -3.14
CA ALA A 19 -3.40 17.18 -2.23
C ALA A 19 -3.73 16.36 -0.99
N LEU A 20 -3.22 15.12 -0.95
CA LEU A 20 -3.35 14.24 0.20
C LEU A 20 -2.86 15.05 1.40
N SER A 21 -3.71 15.20 2.41
CA SER A 21 -3.31 15.90 3.62
C SER A 21 -2.11 15.17 4.22
N ARG A 22 -1.33 15.87 5.07
CA ARG A 22 -0.23 15.24 5.78
C ARG A 22 -0.69 13.99 6.55
N SER A 23 -1.89 14.02 7.13
CA SER A 23 -2.54 12.86 7.76
C SER A 23 -2.78 11.73 6.79
N ASP A 24 -3.30 12.00 5.58
CA ASP A 24 -3.57 10.97 4.57
C ASP A 24 -2.27 10.30 4.11
N LEU A 25 -1.22 11.10 3.90
CA LEU A 25 0.11 10.58 3.55
C LEU A 25 0.66 9.69 4.66
N LEU A 26 0.58 10.12 5.92
CA LEU A 26 1.07 9.32 7.05
C LEU A 26 0.31 8.00 7.18
N VAL A 27 -1.00 8.00 6.98
CA VAL A 27 -1.84 6.80 7.02
C VAL A 27 -1.47 5.83 5.89
N ARG A 28 -1.39 6.33 4.65
CA ARG A 28 -1.06 5.52 3.47
C ARG A 28 0.37 4.98 3.52
N LEU A 29 1.35 5.82 3.86
CA LEU A 29 2.74 5.39 3.99
C LEU A 29 2.91 4.44 5.17
N GLY A 30 2.24 4.69 6.30
CA GLY A 30 2.25 3.79 7.45
C GLY A 30 1.69 2.41 7.14
N ALA A 31 0.72 2.29 6.22
CA ALA A 31 0.30 0.98 5.72
C ALA A 31 1.41 0.28 4.91
N LEU A 32 2.30 0.99 4.23
CA LEU A 32 3.39 0.38 3.45
C LEU A 32 4.64 0.01 4.27
N THR A 33 4.73 0.37 5.55
CA THR A 33 5.93 0.08 6.36
C THR A 33 5.97 -1.33 6.98
N ASP A 34 4.99 -2.17 6.69
CA ASP A 34 4.85 -3.53 7.24
C ASP A 34 5.15 -4.54 6.14
N ASP A 35 6.16 -5.38 6.39
CA ASP A 35 6.65 -6.37 5.44
C ASP A 35 5.55 -7.32 4.96
N THR A 36 4.71 -7.80 5.87
CA THR A 36 3.61 -8.69 5.52
C THR A 36 2.61 -8.02 4.59
N ARG A 37 2.26 -6.75 4.83
CA ARG A 37 1.37 -5.99 3.91
C ARG A 37 2.01 -5.79 2.55
N LEU A 38 3.31 -5.52 2.47
CA LEU A 38 4.03 -5.43 1.20
C LEU A 38 4.03 -6.77 0.44
N ARG A 39 4.24 -7.88 1.15
CA ARG A 39 4.16 -9.23 0.56
C ARG A 39 2.75 -9.56 0.05
N VAL A 40 1.71 -9.17 0.77
CA VAL A 40 0.31 -9.29 0.31
C VAL A 40 0.11 -8.50 -0.99
N LEU A 41 0.54 -7.25 -1.05
CA LEU A 41 0.43 -6.43 -2.27
C LEU A 41 1.23 -7.02 -3.44
N ALA A 42 2.42 -7.57 -3.18
CA ALA A 42 3.21 -8.23 -4.18
C ALA A 42 2.52 -9.48 -4.76
N LEU A 43 1.84 -10.28 -3.92
CA LEU A 43 1.03 -11.41 -4.38
C LEU A 43 -0.15 -10.94 -5.23
N LEU A 44 -0.90 -9.94 -4.76
CA LEU A 44 -2.02 -9.38 -5.53
C LEU A 44 -1.59 -8.75 -6.86
N ALA A 45 -0.36 -8.25 -6.96
CA ALA A 45 0.18 -7.73 -8.22
C ALA A 45 0.63 -8.83 -9.20
N GLN A 46 0.90 -10.05 -8.70
CA GLN A 46 1.36 -11.19 -9.51
C GLN A 46 0.22 -12.10 -9.98
N HIS A 47 -0.95 -11.98 -9.37
CA HIS A 47 -2.11 -12.83 -9.61
C HIS A 47 -3.34 -11.97 -9.93
N ASP A 48 -4.14 -12.37 -10.90
CA ASP A 48 -5.33 -11.61 -11.34
C ASP A 48 -6.41 -11.56 -10.24
N GLU A 49 -6.62 -12.69 -9.54
CA GLU A 49 -7.50 -12.82 -8.38
C GLU A 49 -6.87 -13.74 -7.34
N LEU A 50 -6.99 -13.38 -6.06
CA LEU A 50 -6.59 -14.21 -4.92
C LEU A 50 -7.61 -14.08 -3.79
N CYS A 51 -8.02 -15.20 -3.19
CA CYS A 51 -8.86 -15.16 -2.01
C CYS A 51 -8.01 -15.04 -0.73
N ALA A 52 -8.64 -14.66 0.38
CA ALA A 52 -7.93 -14.51 1.66
C ALA A 52 -7.28 -15.83 2.14
N GLN A 53 -7.87 -16.98 1.81
CA GLN A 53 -7.33 -18.30 2.18
C GLN A 53 -6.06 -18.64 1.39
N ASP A 54 -5.96 -18.21 0.14
CA ASP A 54 -4.74 -18.37 -0.66
C ASP A 54 -3.61 -17.54 -0.05
N ILE A 55 -3.89 -16.31 0.35
CA ILE A 55 -2.93 -15.42 1.02
C ILE A 55 -2.47 -16.03 2.35
N MET A 56 -3.39 -16.57 3.15
CA MET A 56 -3.06 -17.29 4.40
C MET A 56 -2.07 -18.42 4.14
N THR A 57 -2.34 -19.23 3.12
CA THR A 57 -1.54 -20.41 2.79
C THR A 57 -0.17 -20.01 2.25
N MET A 58 -0.10 -19.04 1.34
CA MET A 58 1.14 -18.63 0.69
C MET A 58 2.09 -17.86 1.62
N LEU A 59 1.54 -17.11 2.59
CA LEU A 59 2.33 -16.31 3.53
C LEU A 59 2.47 -16.95 4.91
N ASP A 60 1.91 -18.14 5.12
CA ASP A 60 1.85 -18.84 6.41
C ASP A 60 1.27 -17.96 7.53
N LEU A 61 0.11 -17.35 7.24
CA LEU A 61 -0.58 -16.44 8.15
C LEU A 61 -1.82 -17.10 8.74
N THR A 62 -2.09 -16.77 10.00
CA THR A 62 -3.38 -17.09 10.60
C THR A 62 -4.50 -16.26 9.95
N GLN A 63 -5.74 -16.73 10.11
CA GLN A 63 -6.92 -16.04 9.62
C GLN A 63 -7.08 -14.64 10.25
N SER A 64 -6.79 -14.50 11.54
CA SER A 64 -6.88 -13.22 12.24
C SER A 64 -5.80 -12.23 11.77
N ALA A 65 -4.57 -12.69 11.55
CA ALA A 65 -3.51 -11.87 10.99
C ALA A 65 -3.85 -11.41 9.58
N THR A 66 -4.28 -12.34 8.71
CA THR A 66 -4.65 -12.04 7.33
C THR A 66 -5.77 -11.02 7.26
N SER A 67 -6.86 -11.23 8.02
CA SER A 67 -7.99 -10.29 8.09
C SER A 67 -7.53 -8.89 8.53
N ARG A 68 -6.66 -8.80 9.54
CA ARG A 68 -6.11 -7.52 10.00
C ARG A 68 -5.31 -6.81 8.91
N HIS A 69 -4.43 -7.52 8.19
CA HIS A 69 -3.62 -6.94 7.12
C HIS A 69 -4.48 -6.46 5.94
N LEU A 70 -5.42 -7.29 5.48
CA LEU A 70 -6.34 -6.95 4.39
C LEU A 70 -7.24 -5.75 4.76
N ARG A 71 -7.78 -5.73 5.98
CA ARG A 71 -8.59 -4.59 6.46
C ARG A 71 -7.79 -3.30 6.47
N GLN A 72 -6.52 -3.34 6.87
CA GLN A 72 -5.67 -2.15 6.90
C GLN A 72 -5.29 -1.67 5.49
N LEU A 73 -5.05 -2.60 4.55
CA LEU A 73 -4.81 -2.26 3.15
C LEU A 73 -6.06 -1.65 2.49
N SER A 74 -7.25 -2.19 2.77
CA SER A 74 -8.51 -1.66 2.24
C SER A 74 -8.85 -0.29 2.82
N ALA A 75 -8.68 -0.11 4.13
CA ALA A 75 -8.91 1.17 4.80
C ALA A 75 -7.96 2.29 4.31
N THR A 76 -6.83 1.93 3.69
CA THR A 76 -5.87 2.88 3.13
C THR A 76 -5.96 3.00 1.61
N GLY A 77 -6.87 2.24 0.98
CA GLY A 77 -7.17 2.30 -0.45
C GLY A 77 -6.13 1.63 -1.34
N TYR A 78 -5.40 0.62 -0.83
CA TYR A 78 -4.51 -0.19 -1.66
C TYR A 78 -5.19 -1.43 -2.25
N ILE A 79 -6.30 -1.88 -1.66
CA ILE A 79 -7.16 -2.97 -2.16
C ILE A 79 -8.63 -2.59 -2.02
#